data_AF-A0AAQ3SVF2-F1
#
_entry.id   AF-A0AAQ3SVF2-F1
#
_cell.length_a   1.000
_cell.length_b   1.000
_cell.length_c   1.000
_cell.angle_alpha   90.00
_cell.angle_beta   90.00
_cell.angle_gamma   90.00
#
_symmetry.space_group_name_H-M   'P 1'
#
loop_
_entity.id
_entity.type
_entity.pdbx_description
1 polymer ?
#
loop_
_entity_poly.entity_id
_entity_poly.type
_entity_poly.pdbx_seq_one_letter_code
_entity_poly.pdbx_strand_id
1 'polypeptide(L)'
;MGRAPVNGKRSPPPPPPPGRCHFWLPNKRRYCANSSLPSSQFCGNHLPESASGAGRRVPCPVDPSHTVLEENLEAHVGKCPLKKHVAALAAQPYYSKGINSGGGETGRGVTSAEKRAAVYRLTEDEFQGLIGKIRSVHAAAAVVMRESYLITDACDKWMGGQVDRKVPYQEKHVVQQASIVGNMEAFGLLWRGGTEVVDRESAAVSDHQAVVEFGAGRGYLTQVLVDCYGIRNVFLVERRSYKLKADRSLRQNEDVTLERLRIDIEDLKLHGIEALRGLQFLAIGKHLCGPATDMTMTCCLPESYDQTGGHGKHSLRGLALATCCHHLCQWKHYANKSFLSGLGITEEEFHAMTWFSSWAVDGDHSSSDSSAGVEETSSEIREKPDQEAIGIERIIRSIPAVERASLGFMCKDIIDTGRLLWLAQKGLAADLVSYVPSNISPENHLLIAKCTS
;
A
#
# COMPACT_ATOMS: atom_id res chain seq x y z
N MET A 1 14.48 -23.47 31.26
CA MET A 1 14.10 -22.76 32.50
C MET A 1 12.76 -22.09 32.27
N GLY A 2 11.75 -22.47 33.06
CA GLY A 2 10.33 -22.16 32.83
C GLY A 2 10.02 -20.66 32.83
N ARG A 3 9.15 -20.23 31.91
CA ARG A 3 8.57 -18.89 31.91
C ARG A 3 7.35 -18.86 32.82
N ALA A 4 7.35 -17.89 33.74
CA ALA A 4 6.24 -17.59 34.63
C ALA A 4 5.06 -16.91 33.90
N PRO A 5 3.84 -16.88 34.49
CA PRO A 5 2.61 -16.46 33.82
C PRO A 5 2.57 -14.94 33.56
N VAL A 6 2.00 -14.57 32.41
CA VAL A 6 1.77 -13.18 32.00
C VAL A 6 0.51 -12.64 32.69
N ASN A 7 0.66 -12.19 33.93
CA ASN A 7 -0.31 -11.29 34.58
C ASN A 7 0.34 -10.42 35.66
N GLY A 8 1.56 -9.92 35.38
CA GLY A 8 2.25 -8.94 36.20
C GLY A 8 2.11 -7.54 35.63
N LYS A 9 1.65 -6.57 36.45
CA LYS A 9 1.84 -5.13 36.21
C LYS A 9 3.29 -4.91 35.76
N ARG A 10 3.50 -4.47 34.51
CA ARG A 10 4.84 -4.25 33.96
C ARG A 10 5.57 -3.23 34.83
N SER A 11 6.73 -3.62 35.35
CA SER A 11 7.64 -2.72 36.06
C SER A 11 7.91 -1.49 35.19
N PRO A 12 7.93 -0.27 35.75
CA PRO A 12 8.30 0.91 34.98
C PRO A 12 9.71 0.73 34.38
N PRO A 13 9.96 1.24 33.16
CA PRO A 13 11.29 1.16 32.56
C PRO A 13 12.33 1.83 33.47
N PRO A 14 13.58 1.31 33.50
CA PRO A 14 14.64 1.90 34.32
C PRO A 14 14.90 3.35 33.90
N PRO A 15 15.28 4.25 34.81
CA PRO A 15 15.51 5.66 34.49
C PRO A 15 16.58 5.82 33.39
N PRO A 16 16.50 6.84 32.53
CA PRO A 16 17.49 7.05 31.48
C PRO A 16 18.86 7.43 32.07
N PRO A 17 19.95 7.32 31.28
CA PRO A 17 21.27 7.77 31.69
C PRO A 17 21.27 9.25 32.12
N PRO A 18 22.18 9.67 33.04
CA PRO A 18 22.30 11.05 33.47
C PRO A 18 22.40 12.04 32.30
N GLY A 19 21.72 13.18 32.43
CA GLY A 19 21.71 14.24 31.42
C GLY A 19 20.78 13.96 30.22
N ARG A 20 19.98 12.89 30.22
CA ARG A 20 18.98 12.63 29.19
C ARG A 20 17.56 12.96 29.64
N CYS A 21 16.71 13.29 28.67
CA CYS A 21 15.31 13.58 28.90
C CYS A 21 14.52 12.34 29.37
N HIS A 22 13.77 12.50 30.46
CA HIS A 22 12.94 11.47 31.09
C HIS A 22 11.63 11.15 30.35
N PHE A 23 11.37 11.78 29.19
CA PHE A 23 10.16 11.50 28.42
C PHE A 23 10.24 10.14 27.73
N TRP A 24 9.29 9.25 28.03
CA TRP A 24 9.18 7.94 27.39
C TRP A 24 8.46 8.06 26.03
N LEU A 25 9.07 7.52 24.98
CA LEU A 25 8.48 7.44 23.65
C LEU A 25 7.85 6.04 23.48
N PRO A 26 6.53 5.87 23.68
CA PRO A 26 5.90 4.55 23.70
C PRO A 26 6.10 3.78 22.39
N ASN A 27 5.92 4.44 21.25
CA ASN A 27 6.12 3.87 19.91
C ASN A 27 7.55 3.39 19.68
N LYS A 28 8.54 4.07 20.27
CA LYS A 28 9.96 3.75 20.11
C LYS A 28 10.52 2.88 21.24
N ARG A 29 9.70 2.57 22.25
CA ARG A 29 10.05 1.81 23.46
C ARG A 29 11.38 2.26 24.08
N ARG A 30 11.60 3.58 24.14
CA ARG A 30 12.82 4.18 24.70
C ARG A 30 12.57 5.58 25.24
N TYR A 31 13.47 6.06 26.10
CA TYR A 31 13.49 7.48 26.48
C TYR A 31 13.95 8.37 25.32
N CYS A 32 13.51 9.64 25.39
CA CYS A 32 13.98 10.68 24.50
C CYS A 32 15.52 10.76 24.53
N ALA A 33 16.13 10.87 23.34
CA ALA A 33 17.58 10.90 23.24
C ALA A 33 18.17 12.31 23.47
N ASN A 34 17.33 13.34 23.56
CA ASN A 34 17.77 14.71 23.74
C ASN A 34 18.27 14.91 25.18
N SER A 35 19.23 15.80 25.33
CA SER A 35 19.73 16.21 26.64
C SER A 35 18.63 16.90 27.44
N SER A 36 18.59 16.62 28.73
CA SER A 36 17.73 17.34 29.68
C SER A 36 18.23 18.77 29.84
N LEU A 37 17.32 19.70 30.17
CA LEU A 37 17.72 21.07 30.50
C LEU A 37 18.43 21.09 31.87
N PRO A 38 19.34 22.05 32.15
CA PRO A 38 20.02 22.12 33.45
C PRO A 38 19.06 22.19 34.65
N SER A 39 17.88 22.78 34.46
CA SER A 39 16.85 22.99 35.48
C SER A 39 15.69 21.97 35.42
N SER A 40 15.76 20.94 34.59
CA SER A 40 14.66 19.99 34.39
C SER A 40 15.14 18.59 34.02
N GLN A 41 14.36 17.58 34.38
CA GLN A 41 14.58 16.20 33.92
C GLN A 41 14.19 15.99 32.44
N PHE A 42 13.60 17.01 31.79
CA PHE A 42 13.12 16.95 30.42
C PHE A 42 13.91 17.88 29.49
N CYS A 43 13.95 17.55 28.20
CA CYS A 43 14.46 18.47 27.18
C CYS A 43 13.41 19.54 26.86
N GLY A 44 13.79 20.63 26.17
CA GLY A 44 12.86 21.69 25.80
C GLY A 44 11.66 21.27 24.93
N ASN A 45 11.70 20.08 24.30
CA ASN A 45 10.57 19.54 23.54
C ASN A 45 9.56 18.75 24.39
N HIS A 46 9.96 18.29 25.58
CA HIS A 46 9.13 17.47 26.47
C HIS A 46 9.02 18.09 27.87
N LEU A 47 9.32 19.38 28.00
CA LEU A 47 9.15 20.11 29.24
C LEU A 47 7.65 20.19 29.56
N PRO A 48 7.20 19.80 30.76
CA PRO A 48 5.79 19.88 31.12
C PRO A 48 5.26 21.32 31.03
N GLU A 49 4.02 21.51 30.61
CA GLU A 49 3.40 22.85 30.50
C GLU A 49 3.37 23.61 31.82
N SER A 50 3.40 22.91 32.96
CA SER A 50 3.45 23.49 34.30
C SER A 50 4.83 23.97 34.76
N ALA A 51 5.90 23.69 33.99
CA ALA A 51 7.26 24.06 34.38
C ALA A 51 7.59 25.51 33.98
N SER A 52 8.32 26.23 34.84
CA SER A 52 8.77 27.59 34.57
C SER A 52 9.66 27.64 33.32
N GLY A 53 9.28 28.45 32.33
CA GLY A 53 9.97 28.54 31.03
C GLY A 53 9.48 27.54 29.98
N ALA A 54 8.44 26.75 30.25
CA ALA A 54 7.75 25.96 29.23
C ALA A 54 6.84 26.86 28.38
N GLY A 55 7.30 27.23 27.19
CA GLY A 55 6.44 27.89 26.21
C GLY A 55 5.33 26.94 25.74
N ARG A 56 4.12 27.48 25.53
CA ARG A 56 2.97 26.72 25.02
C ARG A 56 3.31 26.12 23.66
N ARG A 57 3.11 24.81 23.49
CA ARG A 57 3.31 24.15 22.20
C ARG A 57 1.98 23.93 21.50
N VAL A 58 1.92 24.26 20.22
CA VAL A 58 0.75 24.05 19.37
C VAL A 58 1.14 23.12 18.21
N PRO A 59 0.21 22.29 17.70
CA PRO A 59 0.43 21.57 16.46
C PRO A 59 0.79 22.52 15.33
N CYS A 60 1.75 22.15 14.49
CA CYS A 60 2.04 22.93 13.29
C CYS A 60 0.81 22.91 12.36
N PRO A 61 0.31 24.07 11.88
CA PRO A 61 -0.87 24.16 11.04
C PRO A 61 -0.63 23.61 9.62
N VAL A 62 0.64 23.49 9.21
CA VAL A 62 1.02 22.86 7.94
C VAL A 62 1.17 21.35 8.10
N ASP A 63 1.77 20.90 9.20
CA ASP A 63 2.07 19.49 9.46
C ASP A 63 1.73 19.13 10.92
N PRO A 64 0.50 18.68 11.20
CA PRO A 64 0.06 18.36 12.56
C PRO A 64 0.82 17.20 13.21
N SER A 65 1.69 16.48 12.48
CA SER A 65 2.50 15.38 13.03
C SER A 65 3.57 15.85 14.03
N HIS A 66 3.81 17.16 14.12
CA HIS A 66 4.72 17.73 15.08
C HIS A 66 4.18 19.02 15.71
N THR A 67 4.73 19.38 16.86
CA THR A 67 4.37 20.59 17.60
C THR A 67 5.52 21.58 17.62
N VAL A 68 5.17 22.86 17.72
CA VAL A 68 6.11 23.98 17.77
C VAL A 68 5.72 24.91 18.91
N LEU A 69 6.68 25.66 19.45
CA LEU A 69 6.36 26.71 20.42
C LEU A 69 5.48 27.76 19.73
N GLU A 70 4.40 28.15 20.39
CA GLU A 70 3.40 29.10 19.87
C GLU A 70 4.06 30.42 19.46
N GLU A 71 5.00 30.92 20.26
CA GLU A 71 5.82 32.11 19.97
C GLU A 71 6.70 31.99 18.70
N ASN A 72 7.02 30.77 18.28
CA ASN A 72 7.87 30.49 17.11
C ASN A 72 7.06 29.99 15.91
N LEU A 73 5.73 29.96 16.00
CA LEU A 73 4.86 29.35 15.00
C LEU A 73 5.01 29.99 13.62
N GLU A 74 4.98 31.32 13.56
CA GLU A 74 5.05 32.07 12.31
C GLU A 74 6.40 31.83 11.60
N ALA A 75 7.51 31.98 12.34
CA ALA A 75 8.85 31.71 11.82
C ALA A 75 9.03 30.23 11.43
N HIS A 76 8.39 29.29 12.15
CA HIS A 76 8.39 27.89 11.81
C HIS A 76 7.68 27.61 10.49
N VAL A 77 6.47 28.15 10.28
CA VAL A 77 5.66 27.86 9.08
C VAL A 77 6.44 28.16 7.80
N GLY A 78 7.23 29.24 7.77
CA GLY A 78 8.10 29.58 6.63
C GLY A 78 9.21 28.54 6.36
N LYS A 79 9.71 27.86 7.40
CA LYS A 79 10.78 26.85 7.29
C LYS A 79 10.30 25.40 7.42
N CYS A 80 9.00 25.18 7.57
CA CYS A 80 8.42 23.86 7.72
C CYS A 80 8.82 22.95 6.53
N PRO A 81 9.43 21.78 6.78
CA PRO A 81 9.84 20.88 5.71
C PRO A 81 8.69 20.46 4.81
N LEU A 82 7.49 20.23 5.37
CA LEU A 82 6.31 19.87 4.57
C LEU A 82 5.89 21.00 3.65
N LYS A 83 5.89 22.26 4.13
CA LYS A 83 5.58 23.43 3.28
C LYS A 83 6.52 23.52 2.08
N LYS A 84 7.83 23.43 2.34
CA LYS A 84 8.86 23.46 1.29
C LYS A 84 8.69 22.32 0.29
N HIS A 85 8.41 21.13 0.80
CA HIS A 85 8.16 19.95 -0.04
C HIS A 85 6.94 20.13 -0.93
N VAL A 86 5.81 20.58 -0.38
CA VAL A 86 4.58 20.83 -1.16
C VAL A 86 4.82 21.88 -2.24
N ALA A 87 5.52 22.98 -1.92
CA ALA A 87 5.85 24.00 -2.91
C ALA A 87 6.78 23.47 -4.02
N ALA A 88 7.81 22.69 -3.65
CA ALA A 88 8.72 22.09 -4.61
C ALA A 88 8.02 21.06 -5.51
N LEU A 89 7.11 20.26 -4.94
CA LEU A 89 6.30 19.28 -5.67
C LEU A 89 5.32 19.95 -6.63
N ALA A 90 4.64 21.01 -6.17
CA ALA A 90 3.70 21.77 -7.00
C ALA A 90 4.35 22.43 -8.22
N ALA A 91 5.67 22.63 -8.19
CA ALA A 91 6.44 23.16 -9.31
C ALA A 91 6.87 22.07 -10.32
N GLN A 92 6.64 20.79 -10.03
CA GLN A 92 7.11 19.69 -10.87
C GLN A 92 6.15 19.44 -12.05
N PRO A 93 6.66 19.16 -13.26
CA PRO A 93 5.82 18.84 -14.43
C PRO A 93 4.99 17.55 -14.28
N TYR A 94 5.42 16.64 -13.40
CA TYR A 94 4.74 15.39 -13.09
C TYR A 94 3.70 15.51 -11.96
N TYR A 95 3.47 16.71 -11.41
CA TYR A 95 2.42 16.94 -10.41
C TYR A 95 1.17 17.53 -11.06
N SER A 96 0.03 16.87 -10.87
CA SER A 96 -1.27 17.37 -11.25
C SER A 96 -2.31 16.88 -10.25
N LYS A 97 -2.79 17.79 -9.41
CA LYS A 97 -3.64 17.45 -8.27
C LYS A 97 -4.90 16.69 -8.71
N GLY A 98 -5.13 15.51 -8.15
CA GLY A 98 -6.34 14.72 -8.38
C GLY A 98 -6.48 14.12 -9.78
N ILE A 99 -5.40 14.08 -10.58
CA ILE A 99 -5.47 13.61 -11.96
C ILE A 99 -5.91 12.15 -12.07
N ASN A 100 -5.64 11.33 -11.05
CA ASN A 100 -6.00 9.90 -11.04
C ASN A 100 -7.23 9.59 -10.18
N SER A 101 -8.01 10.60 -9.77
CA SER A 101 -9.14 10.42 -8.84
C SER A 101 -10.45 9.89 -9.47
N GLY A 102 -10.40 9.27 -10.65
CA GLY A 102 -11.54 8.51 -11.21
C GLY A 102 -12.78 9.32 -11.62
N GLY A 103 -12.61 10.53 -12.17
CA GLY A 103 -13.68 11.25 -12.90
C GLY A 103 -14.32 12.45 -12.19
N GLY A 104 -13.53 13.35 -11.60
CA GLY A 104 -14.01 14.70 -11.21
C GLY A 104 -14.97 14.79 -10.02
N GLU A 105 -15.35 13.66 -9.40
CA GLU A 105 -16.17 13.62 -8.19
C GLU A 105 -15.44 14.31 -7.02
N THR A 106 -15.88 15.54 -6.69
CA THR A 106 -15.34 16.35 -5.61
C THR A 106 -15.95 15.94 -4.26
N GLY A 107 -15.66 14.72 -3.82
CA GLY A 107 -16.13 14.16 -2.55
C GLY A 107 -15.00 13.92 -1.55
N ARG A 108 -15.27 14.22 -0.26
CA ARG A 108 -14.48 13.66 0.86
C ARG A 108 -14.63 12.15 0.84
N GLY A 109 -13.52 11.41 1.02
CA GLY A 109 -13.57 9.95 1.16
C GLY A 109 -14.36 9.51 2.40
N VAL A 110 -15.00 8.35 2.30
CA VAL A 110 -15.79 7.74 3.38
C VAL A 110 -14.86 6.96 4.31
N THR A 111 -14.89 7.30 5.61
CA THR A 111 -14.07 6.63 6.63
C THR A 111 -14.60 5.24 6.97
N SER A 112 -13.75 4.34 7.49
CA SER A 112 -14.19 3.00 7.92
C SER A 112 -15.29 3.05 8.98
N ALA A 113 -15.26 4.06 9.86
CA ALA A 113 -16.32 4.27 10.86
C ALA A 113 -17.66 4.65 10.21
N GLU A 114 -17.64 5.49 9.17
CA GLU A 114 -18.84 5.86 8.42
C GLU A 114 -19.40 4.68 7.63
N LYS A 115 -18.53 3.87 6.99
CA LYS A 115 -18.94 2.63 6.31
C LYS A 115 -19.64 1.67 7.28
N ARG A 116 -19.02 1.42 8.44
CA ARG A 116 -19.60 0.59 9.50
C ARG A 116 -20.93 1.15 10.00
N ALA A 117 -20.99 2.45 10.29
CA ALA A 117 -22.21 3.09 10.76
C ALA A 117 -23.35 3.02 9.73
N ALA A 118 -23.04 3.06 8.43
CA ALA A 118 -24.03 2.87 7.37
C ALA A 118 -24.60 1.45 7.39
N VAL A 119 -23.76 0.42 7.50
CA VAL A 119 -24.22 -0.98 7.62
C VAL A 119 -25.08 -1.19 8.87
N TYR A 120 -24.73 -0.56 9.99
CA TYR A 120 -25.46 -0.72 11.25
C TYR A 120 -26.82 -0.01 11.25
N ARG A 121 -27.07 0.90 10.30
CA ARG A 121 -28.38 1.56 10.12
C ARG A 121 -29.36 0.76 9.27
N LEU A 122 -28.91 -0.30 8.61
CA LEU A 122 -29.78 -1.16 7.80
C LEU A 122 -30.81 -1.86 8.69
N THR A 123 -31.99 -2.10 8.12
CA THR A 123 -32.95 -3.08 8.64
C THR A 123 -32.44 -4.51 8.45
N GLU A 124 -33.02 -5.47 9.16
CA GLU A 124 -32.63 -6.88 9.01
C GLU A 124 -32.84 -7.38 7.57
N ASP A 125 -33.95 -7.00 6.94
CA ASP A 125 -34.26 -7.36 5.54
C ASP A 125 -33.27 -6.76 4.55
N GLU A 126 -32.89 -5.48 4.72
CA GLU A 126 -31.88 -4.83 3.87
C GLU A 126 -30.51 -5.47 4.05
N PHE A 127 -30.12 -5.81 5.28
CA PHE A 127 -28.86 -6.46 5.58
C PHE A 127 -28.78 -7.87 4.97
N GLN A 128 -29.83 -8.67 5.12
CA GLN A 128 -29.91 -10.00 4.50
C GLN A 128 -29.96 -9.90 2.97
N GLY A 129 -30.70 -8.92 2.44
CA GLY A 129 -30.74 -8.62 1.01
C GLY A 129 -29.36 -8.29 0.45
N LEU A 130 -28.58 -7.46 1.15
CA LEU A 130 -27.21 -7.11 0.76
C LEU A 130 -26.28 -8.33 0.76
N ILE A 131 -26.32 -9.17 1.80
CA ILE A 131 -25.53 -10.42 1.84
C ILE A 131 -25.93 -11.35 0.69
N GLY A 132 -27.23 -11.54 0.46
CA GLY A 132 -27.75 -12.36 -0.63
C GLY A 132 -27.29 -11.85 -2.00
N LYS A 133 -27.31 -10.52 -2.19
CA LYS A 133 -26.83 -9.86 -3.40
C LYS A 133 -25.34 -10.07 -3.62
N ILE A 134 -24.50 -9.90 -2.59
CA ILE A 134 -23.04 -10.15 -2.68
C ILE A 134 -22.77 -11.60 -3.10
N ARG A 135 -23.45 -12.58 -2.48
CA ARG A 135 -23.32 -14.00 -2.82
C ARG A 135 -23.74 -14.28 -4.27
N SER A 136 -24.86 -13.70 -4.71
CA SER A 136 -25.37 -13.85 -6.07
C SER A 136 -24.40 -13.26 -7.11
N VAL A 137 -23.91 -12.04 -6.86
CA VAL A 137 -22.95 -11.36 -7.75
C VAL A 137 -21.62 -12.12 -7.80
N HIS A 138 -21.11 -12.59 -6.66
CA HIS A 138 -19.90 -13.41 -6.62
C HIS A 138 -20.05 -14.66 -7.49
N ALA A 139 -21.13 -15.42 -7.29
CA ALA A 139 -21.39 -16.64 -8.06
C ALA A 139 -21.57 -16.38 -9.57
N ALA A 140 -22.13 -15.23 -9.95
CA ALA A 140 -22.42 -14.90 -11.35
C ALA A 140 -21.23 -14.30 -12.10
N ALA A 141 -20.40 -13.50 -11.43
CA ALA A 141 -19.43 -12.63 -12.10
C ALA A 141 -17.99 -12.82 -11.64
N ALA A 142 -17.73 -13.29 -10.41
CA ALA A 142 -16.36 -13.34 -9.89
C ALA A 142 -15.52 -14.36 -10.65
N VAL A 143 -14.32 -13.95 -11.06
CA VAL A 143 -13.37 -14.84 -11.72
C VAL A 143 -12.80 -15.82 -10.69
N VAL A 144 -12.81 -17.11 -11.04
CA VAL A 144 -12.15 -18.13 -10.24
C VAL A 144 -10.65 -17.90 -10.28
N MET A 145 -10.09 -17.49 -9.15
CA MET A 145 -8.66 -17.19 -9.05
C MET A 145 -7.85 -18.48 -8.95
N ARG A 146 -6.94 -18.68 -9.90
CA ARG A 146 -6.02 -19.83 -9.87
C ARG A 146 -4.87 -19.58 -8.89
N GLU A 147 -4.39 -20.65 -8.27
CA GLU A 147 -3.13 -20.64 -7.51
C GLU A 147 -1.94 -20.57 -8.46
N SER A 148 -0.96 -19.72 -8.15
CA SER A 148 0.23 -19.49 -8.98
C SER A 148 1.42 -19.12 -8.12
N TYR A 149 1.96 -20.10 -7.40
CA TYR A 149 3.06 -19.92 -6.43
C TYR A 149 4.43 -20.11 -7.10
N LEU A 150 4.70 -19.29 -8.11
CA LEU A 150 5.85 -19.47 -9.01
C LEU A 150 7.10 -18.81 -8.45
N ILE A 151 8.11 -19.59 -8.08
CA ILE A 151 9.44 -19.07 -7.73
C ILE A 151 10.40 -19.43 -8.85
N THR A 152 11.10 -18.42 -9.35
CA THR A 152 12.06 -18.52 -10.43
C THR A 152 13.48 -18.71 -9.88
N ASP A 153 14.32 -19.51 -10.54
CA ASP A 153 15.72 -19.74 -10.15
C ASP A 153 16.57 -18.45 -10.23
N ALA A 154 16.13 -17.45 -10.99
CA ALA A 154 16.74 -16.11 -10.94
C ALA A 154 16.74 -15.51 -9.52
N CYS A 155 15.77 -15.88 -8.69
CA CYS A 155 15.65 -15.43 -7.30
C CYS A 155 16.39 -16.32 -6.28
N ASP A 156 17.16 -17.33 -6.70
CA ASP A 156 17.84 -18.26 -5.78
C ASP A 156 18.75 -17.57 -4.77
N LYS A 157 19.45 -16.50 -5.18
CA LYS A 157 20.30 -15.69 -4.28
C LYS A 157 19.48 -15.06 -3.14
N TRP A 158 18.28 -14.59 -3.46
CA TRP A 158 17.33 -14.00 -2.52
C TRP A 158 16.73 -15.07 -1.61
N MET A 159 16.32 -16.20 -2.17
CA MET A 159 15.74 -17.32 -1.43
C MET A 159 16.75 -17.99 -0.49
N GLY A 160 18.02 -18.10 -0.90
CA GLY A 160 19.10 -18.67 -0.11
C GLY A 160 19.66 -17.74 0.98
N GLY A 161 19.11 -16.53 1.15
CA GLY A 161 19.58 -15.55 2.12
C GLY A 161 21.01 -15.05 1.86
N GLN A 162 21.48 -15.14 0.61
CA GLN A 162 22.83 -14.76 0.20
C GLN A 162 22.96 -13.26 -0.13
N VAL A 163 21.87 -12.49 0.06
CA VAL A 163 21.81 -11.03 -0.12
C VAL A 163 22.33 -10.32 1.14
N ASP A 164 22.86 -9.10 0.99
CA ASP A 164 23.49 -8.32 2.08
C ASP A 164 22.68 -8.39 3.40
N ARG A 165 23.32 -8.91 4.46
CA ARG A 165 22.77 -9.05 5.82
C ARG A 165 22.29 -7.74 6.44
N LYS A 166 22.56 -6.59 5.83
CA LYS A 166 22.04 -5.26 6.22
C LYS A 166 20.61 -4.98 5.75
N VAL A 167 20.06 -5.80 4.85
CA VAL A 167 18.65 -5.75 4.47
C VAL A 167 17.82 -6.30 5.63
N PRO A 168 16.70 -5.65 6.03
CA PRO A 168 15.73 -6.23 6.96
C PRO A 168 15.05 -7.43 6.28
N TYR A 169 15.74 -8.56 6.29
CA TYR A 169 15.32 -9.82 5.70
C TYR A 169 14.18 -10.41 6.53
N GLN A 170 13.06 -10.67 5.87
CA GLN A 170 12.00 -11.50 6.42
C GLN A 170 11.57 -12.46 5.32
N GLU A 171 11.69 -13.75 5.60
CA GLU A 171 11.46 -14.84 4.66
C GLU A 171 10.10 -14.70 3.94
N LYS A 172 9.03 -14.41 4.69
CA LYS A 172 7.69 -14.16 4.11
C LYS A 172 7.67 -13.03 3.09
N HIS A 173 8.46 -11.98 3.29
CA HIS A 173 8.51 -10.86 2.33
C HIS A 173 9.28 -11.22 1.07
N VAL A 174 10.34 -12.03 1.20
CA VAL A 174 11.15 -12.50 0.07
C VAL A 174 10.36 -13.49 -0.78
N VAL A 175 9.67 -14.46 -0.16
CA VAL A 175 8.77 -15.41 -0.87
C VAL A 175 7.73 -14.66 -1.70
N GLN A 176 7.10 -13.63 -1.12
CA GLN A 176 6.15 -12.79 -1.84
C GLN A 176 6.78 -12.06 -3.03
N GLN A 177 7.96 -11.47 -2.86
CA GLN A 177 8.64 -10.74 -3.95
C GLN A 177 9.06 -11.70 -5.07
N ALA A 178 9.69 -12.82 -4.72
CA ALA A 178 10.10 -13.86 -5.65
C ALA A 178 8.90 -14.40 -6.42
N SER A 179 7.75 -14.59 -5.75
CA SER A 179 6.55 -15.09 -6.43
C SER A 179 5.89 -14.07 -7.36
N ILE A 180 5.86 -12.79 -6.99
CA ILE A 180 5.42 -11.73 -7.92
C ILE A 180 6.28 -11.74 -9.18
N VAL A 181 7.60 -11.79 -9.01
CA VAL A 181 8.57 -11.79 -10.11
C VAL A 181 8.46 -13.07 -10.96
N GLY A 182 8.29 -14.23 -10.35
CA GLY A 182 8.09 -15.49 -11.08
C GLY A 182 6.80 -15.50 -11.91
N ASN A 183 5.71 -14.91 -11.39
CA ASN A 183 4.49 -14.69 -12.16
C ASN A 183 4.69 -13.69 -13.30
N MET A 184 5.47 -12.62 -13.09
CA MET A 184 5.83 -11.68 -14.16
C MET A 184 6.59 -12.36 -15.29
N GLU A 185 7.59 -13.20 -14.98
CA GLU A 185 8.33 -13.98 -15.98
C GLU A 185 7.41 -14.96 -16.73
N ALA A 186 6.62 -15.76 -16.00
CA ALA A 186 5.71 -16.74 -16.61
C ALA A 186 4.63 -16.10 -17.50
N PHE A 187 4.20 -14.88 -17.18
CA PHE A 187 3.23 -14.14 -17.99
C PHE A 187 3.87 -13.47 -19.22
N GLY A 188 5.20 -13.45 -19.30
CA GLY A 188 5.98 -12.79 -20.34
C GLY A 188 6.02 -11.27 -20.15
N LEU A 189 6.24 -10.80 -18.92
CA LEU A 189 6.60 -9.41 -18.59
C LEU A 189 8.10 -9.22 -18.31
N LEU A 190 8.85 -10.31 -18.13
CA LEU A 190 10.28 -10.29 -17.85
C LEU A 190 10.99 -11.33 -18.72
N TRP A 191 12.21 -11.01 -19.14
CA TRP A 191 13.06 -11.86 -19.97
C TRP A 191 14.45 -11.89 -19.36
N ARG A 192 15.06 -13.06 -19.31
CA ARG A 192 16.45 -13.18 -18.85
C ARG A 192 17.38 -12.74 -19.97
N GLY A 193 18.28 -11.82 -19.65
CA GLY A 193 19.41 -11.49 -20.51
C GLY A 193 20.38 -12.67 -20.57
N GLY A 194 20.15 -13.62 -21.48
CA GLY A 194 21.09 -14.68 -21.81
C GLY A 194 20.51 -16.09 -21.74
N THR A 195 19.86 -16.54 -22.81
CA THR A 195 20.04 -17.86 -23.42
C THR A 195 19.24 -17.93 -24.73
N GLU A 196 19.97 -18.22 -25.80
CA GLU A 196 19.52 -18.56 -27.16
C GLU A 196 19.01 -17.42 -28.07
N VAL A 197 19.80 -17.20 -29.13
CA VAL A 197 19.60 -16.32 -30.30
C VAL A 197 19.50 -14.83 -29.98
N VAL A 198 20.67 -14.17 -29.98
CA VAL A 198 20.76 -12.71 -30.04
C VAL A 198 20.32 -12.26 -31.44
N ASP A 199 19.02 -12.06 -31.63
CA ASP A 199 18.58 -11.01 -32.55
C ASP A 199 18.92 -9.67 -31.89
N ARG A 200 19.63 -8.81 -32.63
CA ARG A 200 20.09 -7.49 -32.18
C ARG A 200 18.94 -6.58 -31.68
N GLU A 201 17.69 -6.93 -31.96
CA GLU A 201 16.51 -6.24 -31.43
C GLU A 201 16.27 -6.50 -29.94
N SER A 202 16.52 -7.71 -29.40
CA SER A 202 16.24 -8.01 -27.99
C SER A 202 17.18 -7.32 -26.99
N ALA A 203 18.44 -7.10 -27.36
CA ALA A 203 19.40 -6.36 -26.52
C ALA A 203 19.10 -4.84 -26.49
N ALA A 204 18.49 -4.30 -27.56
CA ALA A 204 18.04 -2.92 -27.58
C ALA A 204 16.79 -2.71 -26.69
N VAL A 205 15.94 -3.74 -26.53
CA VAL A 205 14.73 -3.67 -25.70
C VAL A 205 15.07 -3.59 -24.20
N SER A 206 16.15 -4.22 -23.72
CA SER A 206 16.53 -4.19 -22.29
C SER A 206 17.06 -2.82 -21.83
N ASP A 207 17.76 -2.09 -22.70
CA ASP A 207 18.28 -0.74 -22.35
C ASP A 207 17.18 0.33 -22.30
N HIS A 208 16.04 0.07 -22.95
CA HIS A 208 14.89 0.99 -23.00
C HIS A 208 13.77 0.59 -22.02
N GLN A 209 14.00 -0.39 -21.15
CA GLN A 209 13.03 -0.84 -20.16
C GLN A 209 13.27 -0.18 -18.80
N ALA A 210 12.22 0.43 -18.27
CA ALA A 210 12.15 0.99 -16.93
C ALA A 210 11.19 0.21 -16.04
N VAL A 211 11.37 0.35 -14.73
CA VAL A 211 10.43 -0.13 -13.73
C VAL A 211 9.94 1.06 -12.92
N VAL A 212 8.62 1.20 -12.84
CA VAL A 212 7.94 2.16 -11.98
C VAL A 212 7.26 1.38 -10.86
N GLU A 213 7.83 1.42 -9.65
CA GLU A 213 7.22 0.80 -8.46
C GLU A 213 6.30 1.81 -7.75
N PHE A 214 5.01 1.54 -7.81
CA PHE A 214 3.98 2.29 -7.11
C PHE A 214 3.85 1.80 -5.66
N GLY A 215 3.74 2.75 -4.73
CA GLY A 215 3.72 2.41 -3.30
C GLY A 215 5.01 1.71 -2.87
N ALA A 216 6.15 2.18 -3.38
CA ALA A 216 7.41 1.47 -3.29
C ALA A 216 7.86 1.19 -1.86
N GLY A 217 7.40 1.95 -0.86
CA GLY A 217 7.82 1.78 0.52
C GLY A 217 9.35 1.82 0.63
N ARG A 218 9.95 0.68 0.94
CA ARG A 218 11.42 0.52 1.02
C ARG A 218 12.10 0.19 -0.33
N GLY A 219 11.37 -0.18 -1.39
CA GLY A 219 11.88 -0.42 -2.75
C GLY A 219 12.49 -1.81 -2.99
N TYR A 220 12.13 -2.79 -2.15
CA TYR A 220 12.74 -4.12 -2.23
C TYR A 220 12.20 -4.99 -3.37
N LEU A 221 10.96 -4.77 -3.84
CA LEU A 221 10.48 -5.48 -5.03
C LEU A 221 11.32 -5.07 -6.25
N THR A 222 11.58 -3.78 -6.42
CA THR A 222 12.49 -3.34 -7.49
C THR A 222 13.93 -3.84 -7.30
N GLN A 223 14.45 -3.92 -6.08
CA GLN A 223 15.79 -4.49 -5.86
C GLN A 223 15.87 -5.93 -6.40
N VAL A 224 14.85 -6.77 -6.18
CA VAL A 224 14.81 -8.13 -6.74
C VAL A 224 14.88 -8.09 -8.27
N LEU A 225 14.12 -7.20 -8.92
CA LEU A 225 14.14 -7.06 -10.38
C LEU A 225 15.50 -6.58 -10.92
N VAL A 226 16.14 -5.61 -10.24
CA VAL A 226 17.48 -5.13 -10.60
C VAL A 226 18.50 -6.25 -10.49
N ASP A 227 18.50 -6.99 -9.37
CA ASP A 227 19.48 -8.06 -9.12
C ASP A 227 19.28 -9.28 -10.03
N CYS A 228 18.04 -9.59 -10.41
CA CYS A 228 17.70 -10.83 -11.11
C CYS A 228 17.53 -10.65 -12.62
N TYR A 229 17.11 -9.47 -13.09
CA TYR A 229 16.77 -9.20 -14.51
C TYR A 229 17.56 -8.04 -15.12
N GLY A 230 18.48 -7.43 -14.37
CA GLY A 230 19.36 -6.39 -14.90
C GLY A 230 18.65 -5.09 -15.27
N ILE A 231 17.53 -4.77 -14.60
CA ILE A 231 16.81 -3.50 -14.78
C ILE A 231 17.73 -2.33 -14.42
N ARG A 232 17.85 -1.34 -15.31
CA ARG A 232 18.73 -0.17 -15.13
C ARG A 232 17.99 1.12 -14.81
N ASN A 233 16.79 1.31 -15.35
CA ASN A 233 16.02 2.53 -15.17
C ASN A 233 14.93 2.31 -14.10
N VAL A 234 15.09 2.92 -12.92
CA VAL A 234 14.22 2.69 -11.77
C VAL A 234 13.56 3.97 -11.28
N PHE A 235 12.24 3.92 -11.17
CA PHE A 235 11.39 4.97 -10.63
C PHE A 235 10.58 4.43 -9.44
N LEU A 236 10.77 5.02 -8.25
CA LEU A 236 10.07 4.60 -7.04
C LEU A 236 9.08 5.70 -6.63
N VAL A 237 7.78 5.40 -6.67
CA VAL A 237 6.71 6.34 -6.30
C VAL A 237 6.26 6.04 -4.87
N GLU A 238 6.41 7.01 -3.97
CA GLU A 238 6.04 6.84 -2.57
C GLU A 238 5.76 8.17 -1.87
N ARG A 239 4.60 8.32 -1.22
CA ARG A 239 4.21 9.55 -0.52
C ARG A 239 4.95 9.75 0.82
N ARG A 240 5.34 8.67 1.49
CA ARG A 240 6.01 8.68 2.80
C ARG A 240 7.54 8.57 2.67
N SER A 241 8.25 8.79 3.76
CA SER A 241 9.70 8.55 3.82
C SER A 241 9.99 7.41 4.78
N TYR A 242 10.68 6.39 4.30
CA TYR A 242 11.04 5.22 5.10
C TYR A 242 12.53 5.20 5.41
N LYS A 243 12.88 4.53 6.52
CA LYS A 243 14.26 4.15 6.84
C LYS A 243 14.58 2.79 6.21
N LEU A 244 15.87 2.49 6.07
CA LEU A 244 16.35 1.22 5.51
C LEU A 244 15.73 0.94 4.13
N LYS A 245 15.87 1.92 3.23
CA LYS A 245 15.41 1.80 1.85
C LYS A 245 16.49 1.10 1.01
N ALA A 246 16.05 0.35 0.01
CA ALA A 246 16.89 -0.24 -1.02
C ALA A 246 17.68 0.81 -1.81
N ASP A 247 17.26 2.09 -1.79
CA ASP A 247 17.95 3.21 -2.46
C ASP A 247 19.47 3.21 -2.25
N ARG A 248 19.96 2.83 -1.06
CA ARG A 248 21.40 2.78 -0.79
C ARG A 248 22.08 1.72 -1.66
N SER A 249 21.52 0.52 -1.69
CA SER A 249 22.05 -0.63 -2.46
C SER A 249 21.92 -0.35 -3.95
N LEU A 250 20.74 0.10 -4.39
CA LEU A 250 20.49 0.47 -5.79
C LEU A 250 21.47 1.53 -6.30
N ARG A 251 21.77 2.58 -5.52
CA ARG A 251 22.72 3.64 -5.92
C ARG A 251 24.19 3.21 -5.87
N GLN A 252 24.52 2.07 -5.27
CA GLN A 252 25.87 1.51 -5.33
C GLN A 252 26.12 0.76 -6.64
N ASN A 253 25.07 0.40 -7.36
CA ASN A 253 25.18 -0.12 -8.71
C ASN A 253 25.24 1.05 -9.71
N GLU A 254 26.43 1.28 -10.28
CA GLU A 254 26.67 2.41 -11.20
C GLU A 254 25.87 2.32 -12.50
N ASP A 255 25.41 1.11 -12.87
CA ASP A 255 24.57 0.89 -14.05
C ASP A 255 23.09 1.24 -13.82
N VAL A 256 22.69 1.57 -12.59
CA VAL A 256 21.30 1.83 -12.22
C VAL A 256 21.03 3.32 -12.06
N THR A 257 20.15 3.84 -12.91
CA THR A 257 19.55 5.16 -12.75
C THR A 257 18.35 5.06 -11.81
N LEU A 258 18.44 5.69 -10.64
CA LEU A 258 17.37 5.69 -9.62
C LEU A 258 16.80 7.08 -9.35
N GLU A 259 15.51 7.24 -9.65
CA GLU A 259 14.69 8.37 -9.22
C GLU A 259 13.62 7.90 -8.21
N ARG A 260 13.51 8.58 -7.06
CA ARG A 260 12.45 8.33 -6.08
C ARG A 260 11.56 9.56 -5.96
N LEU A 261 10.32 9.43 -6.41
CA LEU A 261 9.32 10.48 -6.44
C LEU A 261 8.52 10.46 -5.13
N ARG A 262 8.62 11.57 -4.36
CA ARG A 262 7.81 11.76 -3.16
C ARG A 262 6.49 12.46 -3.49
N ILE A 263 5.50 11.67 -3.91
CA ILE A 263 4.21 12.14 -4.43
C ILE A 263 3.10 11.12 -4.09
N ASP A 264 1.86 11.60 -3.93
CA ASP A 264 0.70 10.71 -3.87
C ASP A 264 0.34 10.24 -5.29
N ILE A 265 -0.03 8.97 -5.44
CA ILE A 265 -0.39 8.41 -6.75
C ILE A 265 -1.60 9.14 -7.31
N GLU A 266 -2.50 9.64 -6.45
CA GLU A 266 -3.65 10.48 -6.84
C GLU A 266 -3.24 11.69 -7.71
N ASP A 267 -2.04 12.24 -7.49
CA ASP A 267 -1.56 13.48 -8.10
C ASP A 267 -0.48 13.26 -9.19
N LEU A 268 -0.10 12.02 -9.48
CA LEU A 268 1.03 11.70 -10.34
C LEU A 268 0.67 11.64 -11.83
N LYS A 269 1.44 12.37 -12.64
CA LYS A 269 1.39 12.39 -14.10
C LYS A 269 2.67 11.80 -14.69
N LEU A 270 2.66 10.52 -15.06
CA LEU A 270 3.87 9.79 -15.51
C LEU A 270 4.59 10.48 -16.68
N HIS A 271 3.85 11.00 -17.67
CA HIS A 271 4.43 11.69 -18.82
C HIS A 271 5.07 13.05 -18.48
N GLY A 272 4.89 13.55 -17.27
CA GLY A 272 5.62 14.70 -16.75
C GLY A 272 7.00 14.35 -16.17
N ILE A 273 7.35 13.07 -16.04
CA ILE A 273 8.67 12.64 -15.55
C ILE A 273 9.63 12.66 -16.74
N GLU A 274 10.57 13.61 -16.75
CA GLU A 274 11.51 13.79 -17.86
C GLU A 274 12.31 12.53 -18.15
N ALA A 275 12.89 11.93 -17.10
CA ALA A 275 13.74 10.75 -17.23
C ALA A 275 13.00 9.48 -17.68
N LEU A 276 11.65 9.47 -17.63
CA LEU A 276 10.83 8.35 -18.10
C LEU A 276 10.42 8.52 -19.58
N ARG A 277 10.58 9.71 -20.18
CA ARG A 277 10.15 9.95 -21.56
C ARG A 277 10.93 9.06 -22.54
N GLY A 278 10.21 8.46 -23.48
CA GLY A 278 10.79 7.57 -24.49
C GLY A 278 11.14 6.17 -23.99
N LEU A 279 11.07 5.91 -22.67
CA LEU A 279 11.24 4.59 -22.11
C LEU A 279 9.92 3.79 -22.15
N GLN A 280 10.08 2.49 -22.38
CA GLN A 280 9.07 1.50 -22.09
C GLN A 280 9.15 1.16 -20.61
N PHE A 281 8.05 0.93 -19.92
CA PHE A 281 8.07 0.64 -18.49
C PHE A 281 7.10 -0.45 -18.06
N LEU A 282 7.49 -1.14 -16.99
CA LEU A 282 6.64 -2.01 -16.21
C LEU A 282 6.15 -1.26 -14.98
N ALA A 283 4.83 -1.28 -14.74
CA ALA A 283 4.25 -0.74 -13.52
C ALA A 283 4.09 -1.86 -12.49
N ILE A 284 4.76 -1.77 -11.35
CA ILE A 284 4.72 -2.81 -10.32
C ILE A 284 4.28 -2.23 -8.98
N GLY A 285 3.78 -3.08 -8.09
CA GLY A 285 3.46 -2.65 -6.73
C GLY A 285 3.19 -3.83 -5.81
N LYS A 286 3.72 -3.77 -4.59
CA LYS A 286 3.46 -4.77 -3.54
C LYS A 286 2.69 -4.13 -2.39
N HIS A 287 1.56 -4.73 -2.02
CA HIS A 287 0.63 -4.20 -1.01
C HIS A 287 0.12 -2.78 -1.34
N LEU A 288 -0.19 -2.53 -2.61
CA LEU A 288 -0.91 -1.31 -2.94
C LEU A 288 -2.24 -1.31 -2.20
N CYS A 289 -2.53 -0.24 -1.46
CA CYS A 289 -3.84 -0.13 -0.83
C CYS A 289 -4.93 -0.11 -1.90
N GLY A 290 -6.15 -0.45 -1.51
CA GLY A 290 -7.30 -0.50 -2.41
C GLY A 290 -7.35 0.68 -3.38
N PRO A 291 -7.48 1.93 -2.90
CA PRO A 291 -7.48 3.12 -3.75
C PRO A 291 -6.23 3.28 -4.61
N ALA A 292 -5.04 3.01 -4.07
CA ALA A 292 -3.78 3.19 -4.78
C ALA A 292 -3.66 2.22 -5.98
N THR A 293 -4.26 1.04 -5.89
CA THR A 293 -4.32 0.09 -7.02
C THR A 293 -5.09 0.71 -8.18
N ASP A 294 -6.30 1.21 -7.94
CA ASP A 294 -7.13 1.80 -9.00
C ASP A 294 -6.53 3.11 -9.55
N MET A 295 -5.94 3.94 -8.69
CA MET A 295 -5.23 5.15 -9.11
C MET A 295 -3.97 4.82 -9.91
N THR A 296 -3.26 3.73 -9.60
CA THR A 296 -2.11 3.25 -10.39
C THR A 296 -2.56 2.80 -11.78
N MET A 297 -3.64 2.03 -11.87
CA MET A 297 -4.23 1.60 -13.13
C MET A 297 -4.61 2.81 -14.01
N THR A 298 -5.30 3.79 -13.42
CA THR A 298 -5.69 5.04 -14.10
C THR A 298 -4.46 5.87 -14.52
N CYS A 299 -3.44 5.96 -13.66
CA CYS A 299 -2.19 6.67 -13.93
C CYS A 299 -1.43 6.07 -15.13
N CYS A 300 -1.45 4.74 -15.26
CA CYS A 300 -0.79 4.03 -16.35
C CYS A 300 -1.59 4.05 -17.66
N LEU A 301 -2.91 4.18 -17.59
CA LEU A 301 -3.85 4.08 -18.71
C LEU A 301 -4.90 5.22 -18.66
N PRO A 302 -4.49 6.48 -18.85
CA PRO A 302 -5.40 7.64 -18.78
C PRO A 302 -6.45 7.60 -19.91
N GLU A 303 -7.60 8.26 -19.76
CA GLU A 303 -8.70 8.23 -20.77
C GLU A 303 -8.28 8.68 -22.19
N SER A 304 -7.27 9.57 -22.29
CA SER A 304 -6.68 9.98 -23.57
C SER A 304 -5.92 8.85 -24.29
N TYR A 305 -5.69 7.72 -23.63
CA TYR A 305 -5.15 6.49 -24.21
C TYR A 305 -6.02 5.95 -25.35
N ASP A 306 -7.33 6.21 -25.34
CA ASP A 306 -8.21 5.68 -26.39
C ASP A 306 -8.15 6.55 -27.68
N GLN A 307 -7.75 7.83 -27.61
CA GLN A 307 -7.99 8.81 -28.68
C GLN A 307 -6.82 9.05 -29.67
N THR A 308 -5.57 8.75 -29.33
CA THR A 308 -4.42 9.10 -30.20
C THR A 308 -4.00 7.98 -31.16
N GLY A 309 -4.70 7.76 -32.27
CA GLY A 309 -4.36 6.74 -33.29
C GLY A 309 -3.01 6.88 -34.03
N GLY A 310 -1.92 7.30 -33.37
CA GLY A 310 -0.59 7.42 -33.96
C GLY A 310 0.53 7.28 -32.92
N HIS A 311 1.37 6.26 -33.12
CA HIS A 311 2.82 6.12 -32.82
C HIS A 311 3.49 6.71 -31.56
N GLY A 312 2.75 7.24 -30.57
CA GLY A 312 3.25 7.69 -29.27
C GLY A 312 2.59 6.98 -28.07
N LYS A 313 1.93 5.83 -28.32
CA LYS A 313 0.85 5.31 -27.47
C LYS A 313 1.22 4.26 -26.43
N HIS A 314 2.42 3.73 -26.41
CA HIS A 314 2.74 2.60 -25.53
C HIS A 314 4.05 2.87 -24.82
N SER A 315 4.06 3.63 -23.73
CA SER A 315 5.17 3.58 -22.78
C SER A 315 4.96 2.44 -21.78
N LEU A 316 3.72 2.06 -21.48
CA LEU A 316 3.44 0.90 -20.64
C LEU A 316 3.64 -0.39 -21.45
N ARG A 317 4.44 -1.33 -20.92
CA ARG A 317 4.56 -2.71 -21.44
C ARG A 317 3.60 -3.66 -20.72
N GLY A 318 3.41 -3.43 -19.43
CA GLY A 318 2.54 -4.22 -18.60
C GLY A 318 2.64 -3.82 -17.14
N LEU A 319 1.83 -4.46 -16.32
CA LEU A 319 1.75 -4.21 -14.89
C LEU A 319 1.64 -5.50 -14.08
N ALA A 320 2.12 -5.45 -12.85
CA ALA A 320 1.98 -6.50 -11.85
C ALA A 320 1.74 -5.87 -10.46
N LEU A 321 0.49 -5.87 -10.03
CA LEU A 321 0.03 -5.16 -8.83
C LEU A 321 -0.55 -6.18 -7.83
N ALA A 322 0.15 -6.37 -6.71
CA ALA A 322 -0.40 -7.15 -5.60
C ALA A 322 -1.42 -6.30 -4.84
N THR A 323 -2.70 -6.65 -4.99
CA THR A 323 -3.82 -5.90 -4.40
C THR A 323 -3.93 -6.19 -2.92
N CYS A 324 -4.26 -5.17 -2.13
CA CYS A 324 -4.32 -5.26 -0.67
C CYS A 324 -5.26 -4.19 -0.11
N CYS A 325 -5.70 -4.37 1.13
CA CYS A 325 -6.49 -3.36 1.85
C CYS A 325 -7.74 -2.89 1.10
N HIS A 326 -8.53 -3.81 0.54
CA HIS A 326 -9.81 -3.51 -0.13
C HIS A 326 -10.77 -2.70 0.75
N HIS A 327 -10.66 -2.81 2.07
CA HIS A 327 -11.41 -2.01 3.03
C HIS A 327 -11.18 -0.50 2.93
N LEU A 328 -10.05 -0.07 2.35
CA LEU A 328 -9.76 1.33 2.09
C LEU A 328 -10.34 1.84 0.77
N CYS A 329 -10.82 0.95 -0.12
CA CYS A 329 -11.37 1.35 -1.42
C CYS A 329 -12.44 2.42 -1.26
N GLN A 330 -12.45 3.35 -2.22
CA GLN A 330 -13.39 4.46 -2.28
C GLN A 330 -14.06 4.44 -3.64
N TRP A 331 -15.36 4.70 -3.67
CA TRP A 331 -16.12 4.67 -4.93
C TRP A 331 -15.47 5.60 -5.96
N LYS A 332 -15.17 6.84 -5.57
CA LYS A 332 -14.51 7.83 -6.43
C LYS A 332 -13.27 7.30 -7.16
N HIS A 333 -12.45 6.49 -6.51
CA HIS A 333 -11.20 5.99 -7.07
C HIS A 333 -11.35 4.69 -7.85
N TYR A 334 -12.41 3.91 -7.61
CA TYR A 334 -12.55 2.59 -8.19
C TYR A 334 -12.67 2.66 -9.71
N ALA A 335 -11.85 1.88 -10.42
CA ALA A 335 -11.67 2.04 -11.85
C ALA A 335 -12.90 1.60 -12.68
N ASN A 336 -13.58 0.52 -12.27
CA ASN A 336 -14.64 -0.10 -13.06
C ASN A 336 -16.04 0.10 -12.46
N LYS A 337 -16.44 1.36 -12.23
CA LYS A 337 -17.76 1.70 -11.70
C LYS A 337 -18.89 1.10 -12.55
N SER A 338 -18.76 1.11 -13.87
CA SER A 338 -19.75 0.56 -14.80
C SER A 338 -19.98 -0.94 -14.63
N PHE A 339 -18.95 -1.73 -14.33
CA PHE A 339 -19.11 -3.15 -13.98
C PHE A 339 -19.99 -3.34 -12.74
N LEU A 340 -19.71 -2.61 -11.66
CA LEU A 340 -20.49 -2.73 -10.43
C LEU A 340 -21.92 -2.23 -10.61
N SER A 341 -22.10 -1.07 -11.25
CA SER A 341 -23.44 -0.55 -11.55
C SER A 341 -24.22 -1.48 -12.49
N GLY A 342 -23.55 -2.14 -13.44
CA GLY A 342 -24.16 -3.15 -14.31
C GLY A 342 -24.64 -4.40 -13.57
N LEU A 343 -24.00 -4.74 -12.44
CA LEU A 343 -24.44 -5.77 -11.50
C LEU A 343 -25.48 -5.25 -10.48
N GLY A 344 -25.90 -3.99 -10.64
CA GLY A 344 -26.83 -3.32 -9.75
C GLY A 344 -26.24 -2.89 -8.41
N ILE A 345 -24.92 -2.95 -8.22
CA ILE A 345 -24.26 -2.51 -6.97
C ILE A 345 -24.19 -0.97 -6.93
N THR A 346 -24.74 -0.38 -5.86
CA THR A 346 -24.68 1.08 -5.63
C THR A 346 -23.38 1.51 -4.95
N GLU A 347 -23.14 2.82 -4.85
CA GLU A 347 -22.00 3.38 -4.12
C GLU A 347 -22.04 3.01 -2.63
N GLU A 348 -23.20 3.06 -1.99
CA GLU A 348 -23.39 2.71 -0.59
C GLU A 348 -23.14 1.22 -0.35
N GLU A 349 -23.64 0.36 -1.23
CA GLU A 349 -23.41 -1.08 -1.19
C GLU A 349 -21.95 -1.42 -1.44
N PHE A 350 -21.28 -0.75 -2.38
CA PHE A 350 -19.84 -0.88 -2.56
C PHE A 350 -19.08 -0.51 -1.29
N HIS A 351 -19.44 0.59 -0.64
CA HIS A 351 -18.82 0.98 0.62
C HIS A 351 -19.05 -0.05 1.73
N ALA A 352 -20.23 -0.66 1.81
CA ALA A 352 -20.50 -1.79 2.69
C ALA A 352 -19.63 -3.02 2.34
N MET A 353 -19.51 -3.37 1.05
CA MET A 353 -18.65 -4.47 0.57
C MET A 353 -17.18 -4.24 0.94
N THR A 354 -16.68 -3.01 0.79
CA THR A 354 -15.31 -2.69 1.23
C THR A 354 -15.16 -2.90 2.73
N TRP A 355 -16.15 -2.51 3.54
CA TRP A 355 -16.09 -2.79 4.98
C TRP A 355 -16.09 -4.30 5.27
N PHE A 356 -17.00 -5.08 4.66
CA PHE A 356 -17.02 -6.54 4.80
C PHE A 356 -15.72 -7.21 4.36
N SER A 357 -14.99 -6.65 3.39
CA SER A 357 -13.70 -7.20 2.97
C SER A 357 -12.65 -7.27 4.08
N SER A 358 -12.78 -6.46 5.16
CA SER A 358 -11.88 -6.59 6.32
C SER A 358 -12.09 -7.91 7.07
N TRP A 359 -13.27 -8.51 7.00
CA TRP A 359 -13.58 -9.77 7.68
C TRP A 359 -12.80 -10.96 7.11
N ALA A 360 -12.30 -10.86 5.88
CA ALA A 360 -11.51 -11.91 5.23
C ALA A 360 -10.26 -12.28 6.04
N VAL A 361 -9.71 -11.32 6.78
CA VAL A 361 -8.44 -11.45 7.52
C VAL A 361 -8.58 -11.33 9.03
N ASP A 362 -9.81 -11.14 9.53
CA ASP A 362 -10.11 -11.01 10.97
C ASP A 362 -10.06 -12.36 11.73
N GLY A 363 -9.66 -13.46 11.07
CA GLY A 363 -9.57 -14.80 11.62
C GLY A 363 -8.23 -15.13 12.30
N ASP A 364 -8.27 -15.34 13.62
CA ASP A 364 -7.37 -16.16 14.43
C ASP A 364 -5.93 -15.65 14.73
N HIS A 365 -5.81 -14.53 15.45
CA HIS A 365 -4.58 -14.14 16.14
C HIS A 365 -4.36 -14.89 17.47
N SER A 366 -4.54 -16.21 17.50
CA SER A 366 -4.18 -17.07 18.64
C SER A 366 -2.71 -17.54 18.62
N SER A 367 -1.93 -17.19 17.59
CA SER A 367 -0.49 -17.45 17.56
C SER A 367 0.35 -16.16 17.65
N SER A 368 1.00 -15.99 18.80
CA SER A 368 1.94 -14.92 19.08
C SER A 368 3.29 -15.20 18.39
N ASP A 369 3.51 -14.66 17.20
CA ASP A 369 4.82 -14.09 16.81
C ASP A 369 4.80 -13.55 15.38
N SER A 370 4.88 -12.22 15.23
CA SER A 370 5.40 -11.54 14.03
C SER A 370 5.59 -10.04 14.32
N SER A 371 6.77 -9.68 14.81
CA SER A 371 7.20 -8.28 14.88
C SER A 371 7.79 -7.85 13.52
N ALA A 372 6.98 -7.18 12.70
CA ALA A 372 7.45 -6.45 11.52
C ALA A 372 6.64 -5.16 11.40
N GLY A 373 7.32 -4.02 11.56
CA GLY A 373 6.70 -2.71 11.71
C GLY A 373 5.88 -2.25 10.50
N VAL A 374 4.57 -2.27 10.67
CA VAL A 374 3.64 -1.29 10.13
C VAL A 374 2.90 -0.73 11.36
N GLU A 375 3.26 0.48 11.81
CA GLU A 375 2.35 1.26 12.65
C GLU A 375 1.24 1.78 11.73
N GLU A 376 0.22 0.97 11.52
CA GLU A 376 -1.13 1.47 11.28
C GLU A 376 -2.05 0.87 12.34
N THR A 377 -2.81 1.77 12.95
CA THR A 377 -3.58 1.60 14.16
C THR A 377 -4.78 0.67 13.92
N SER A 378 -4.56 -0.64 13.83
CA SER A 378 -5.61 -1.63 14.09
C SER A 378 -5.70 -1.82 15.61
N SER A 379 -6.14 -0.77 16.29
CA SER A 379 -6.40 -0.77 17.74
C SER A 379 -7.86 -0.45 18.02
N GLU A 380 -8.79 -1.08 17.31
CA GLU A 380 -10.22 -0.99 17.59
C GLU A 380 -10.94 -2.33 17.49
N ILE A 381 -10.39 -3.40 18.08
CA ILE A 381 -11.21 -4.48 18.66
C ILE A 381 -10.55 -4.93 19.97
N ARG A 382 -10.52 -4.04 20.96
CA ARG A 382 -10.63 -4.49 22.35
C ARG A 382 -12.06 -4.17 22.75
N GLU A 383 -12.96 -5.10 22.46
CA GLU A 383 -14.35 -5.02 22.92
C GLU A 383 -14.31 -4.86 24.44
N LYS A 384 -14.87 -3.75 24.92
CA LYS A 384 -15.27 -3.65 26.31
C LYS A 384 -16.41 -4.65 26.47
N PRO A 385 -16.32 -5.67 27.34
CA PRO A 385 -17.50 -6.43 27.71
C PRO A 385 -18.46 -5.47 28.44
N ASP A 386 -19.76 -5.62 28.22
CA ASP A 386 -20.89 -4.89 28.85
C ASP A 386 -21.57 -3.74 28.06
N GLN A 387 -21.69 -3.84 26.74
CA GLN A 387 -22.82 -3.19 26.04
C GLN A 387 -23.65 -4.25 25.30
N GLU A 388 -24.96 -4.29 25.58
CA GLU A 388 -25.91 -5.13 24.84
C GLU A 388 -25.89 -4.69 23.36
N ALA A 389 -25.34 -5.54 22.48
CA ALA A 389 -25.43 -5.31 21.05
C ALA A 389 -26.91 -5.38 20.62
N ILE A 390 -27.37 -4.35 19.91
CA ILE A 390 -28.74 -4.23 19.40
C ILE A 390 -28.73 -4.20 17.86
N GLY A 391 -29.86 -4.59 17.26
CA GLY A 391 -30.05 -4.57 15.81
C GLY A 391 -29.00 -5.38 15.04
N ILE A 392 -28.49 -4.80 13.95
CA ILE A 392 -27.52 -5.45 13.04
C ILE A 392 -26.23 -5.89 13.76
N GLU A 393 -25.78 -5.18 14.80
CA GLU A 393 -24.58 -5.58 15.55
C GLU A 393 -24.75 -6.97 16.18
N ARG A 394 -25.94 -7.26 16.72
CA ARG A 394 -26.26 -8.58 17.27
C ARG A 394 -26.25 -9.66 16.19
N ILE A 395 -26.80 -9.37 15.02
CA ILE A 395 -26.82 -10.30 13.88
C ILE A 395 -25.39 -10.60 13.45
N ILE A 396 -24.56 -9.57 13.22
CA ILE A 396 -23.16 -9.74 12.81
C ILE A 396 -22.38 -10.58 13.82
N ARG A 397 -22.57 -10.34 15.13
CA ARG A 397 -21.94 -11.15 16.20
C ARG A 397 -22.40 -12.61 16.21
N SER A 398 -23.59 -12.90 15.71
CA SER A 398 -24.11 -14.26 15.59
C SER A 398 -23.60 -15.01 14.36
N ILE A 399 -23.07 -14.31 13.34
CA ILE A 399 -22.52 -14.95 12.13
C ILE A 399 -21.18 -15.62 12.49
N PRO A 400 -21.01 -16.93 12.21
CA PRO A 400 -19.75 -17.63 12.44
C PRO A 400 -18.56 -16.92 11.78
N ALA A 401 -17.39 -16.92 12.43
CA ALA A 401 -16.20 -16.25 11.92
C ALA A 401 -15.80 -16.73 10.52
N VAL A 402 -15.97 -18.03 10.23
CA VAL A 402 -15.70 -18.64 8.93
C VAL A 402 -16.63 -18.08 7.85
N GLU A 403 -17.90 -17.88 8.16
CA GLU A 403 -18.87 -17.29 7.22
C GLU A 403 -18.58 -15.81 6.97
N ARG A 404 -18.20 -15.05 8.00
CA ARG A 404 -17.77 -13.65 7.85
C ARG A 404 -16.52 -13.55 6.97
N ALA A 405 -15.55 -14.43 7.18
CA ALA A 405 -14.34 -14.49 6.36
C ALA A 405 -14.67 -14.83 4.90
N SER A 406 -15.54 -15.81 4.67
CA SER A 406 -16.02 -16.16 3.32
C SER A 406 -16.69 -14.98 2.62
N LEU A 407 -17.59 -14.24 3.29
CA LEU A 407 -18.19 -13.03 2.73
C LEU A 407 -17.12 -11.96 2.43
N GLY A 408 -16.15 -11.80 3.32
CA GLY A 408 -15.04 -10.88 3.11
C GLY A 408 -14.23 -11.22 1.85
N PHE A 409 -13.92 -12.50 1.62
CA PHE A 409 -13.25 -12.95 0.39
C PHE A 409 -14.11 -12.71 -0.86
N MET A 410 -15.43 -12.99 -0.80
CA MET A 410 -16.33 -12.70 -1.91
C MET A 410 -16.29 -11.21 -2.32
N CYS A 411 -16.29 -10.29 -1.34
CA CYS A 411 -16.16 -8.87 -1.61
C CYS A 411 -14.82 -8.53 -2.27
N LYS A 412 -13.70 -9.12 -1.84
CA LYS A 412 -12.38 -8.93 -2.45
C LYS A 412 -12.38 -9.40 -3.90
N ASP A 413 -12.91 -10.60 -4.15
CA ASP A 413 -12.97 -11.21 -5.49
C ASP A 413 -13.80 -10.37 -6.47
N ILE A 414 -14.96 -9.85 -6.05
CA ILE A 414 -15.79 -8.99 -6.90
C ILE A 414 -15.04 -7.71 -7.28
N ILE A 415 -14.37 -7.06 -6.31
CA ILE A 415 -13.61 -5.83 -6.54
C ILE A 415 -12.44 -6.10 -7.51
N ASP A 416 -11.68 -7.16 -7.30
CA ASP A 416 -10.53 -7.47 -8.16
C ASP A 416 -10.96 -8.00 -9.54
N THR A 417 -12.10 -8.67 -9.64
CA THR A 417 -12.70 -9.05 -10.93
C THR A 417 -13.03 -7.81 -11.76
N GLY A 418 -13.62 -6.78 -11.15
CA GLY A 418 -13.88 -5.54 -11.88
C GLY A 418 -12.59 -4.86 -12.35
N ARG A 419 -11.50 -4.90 -11.56
CA ARG A 419 -10.18 -4.39 -11.99
C ARG A 419 -9.61 -5.18 -13.17
N LEU A 420 -9.70 -6.52 -13.12
CA LEU A 420 -9.30 -7.40 -14.22
C LEU A 420 -10.06 -7.07 -15.50
N LEU A 421 -11.39 -6.97 -15.41
CA LEU A 421 -12.24 -6.64 -16.57
C LEU A 421 -11.96 -5.24 -17.10
N TRP A 422 -11.60 -4.28 -16.25
CA TRP A 422 -11.22 -2.94 -16.69
C TRP A 422 -9.94 -2.95 -17.53
N LEU A 423 -8.93 -3.71 -17.11
CA LEU A 423 -7.69 -3.87 -17.88
C LEU A 423 -7.96 -4.55 -19.23
N ALA A 424 -8.80 -5.58 -19.25
CA ALA A 424 -9.23 -6.22 -20.49
C ALA A 424 -9.99 -5.26 -21.41
N GLN A 425 -10.88 -4.42 -20.88
CA GLN A 425 -11.59 -3.38 -21.63
C GLN A 425 -10.63 -2.33 -22.22
N LYS A 426 -9.49 -2.07 -21.57
CA LYS A 426 -8.40 -1.23 -22.08
C LYS A 426 -7.50 -1.94 -23.10
N GLY A 427 -7.84 -3.16 -23.51
CA GLY A 427 -7.12 -3.91 -24.54
C GLY A 427 -5.86 -4.61 -24.05
N LEU A 428 -5.67 -4.78 -22.73
CA LEU A 428 -4.55 -5.55 -22.20
C LEU A 428 -4.95 -7.02 -22.05
N ALA A 429 -4.00 -7.93 -22.31
CA ALA A 429 -4.11 -9.31 -21.86
C ALA A 429 -3.85 -9.33 -20.36
N ALA A 430 -4.85 -9.67 -19.56
CA ALA A 430 -4.82 -9.60 -18.10
C ALA A 430 -5.19 -10.93 -17.44
N ASP A 431 -4.64 -11.18 -16.26
CA ASP A 431 -4.90 -12.35 -15.43
C ASP A 431 -4.92 -11.93 -13.95
N LEU A 432 -5.58 -12.73 -13.12
CA LEU A 432 -5.70 -12.52 -11.68
C LEU A 432 -5.41 -13.83 -10.96
N VAL A 433 -4.38 -13.84 -10.12
CA VAL A 433 -3.86 -15.06 -9.50
C VAL A 433 -3.64 -14.92 -8.00
N SER A 434 -3.73 -16.05 -7.30
CA SER A 434 -3.25 -16.16 -5.93
C SER A 434 -1.75 -16.44 -5.99
N TYR A 435 -0.92 -15.43 -5.73
CA TYR A 435 0.53 -15.53 -5.96
C TYR A 435 1.30 -16.14 -4.78
N VAL A 436 0.71 -16.21 -3.59
CA VAL A 436 1.28 -16.96 -2.45
C VAL A 436 0.17 -17.66 -1.66
N PRO A 437 0.49 -18.76 -0.94
CA PRO A 437 -0.49 -19.39 -0.08
C PRO A 437 -0.98 -18.44 1.03
N SER A 438 -2.23 -18.60 1.46
CA SER A 438 -2.88 -17.73 2.46
C SER A 438 -2.18 -17.71 3.83
N ASN A 439 -1.44 -18.77 4.18
CA ASN A 439 -0.64 -18.83 5.41
C ASN A 439 0.64 -17.97 5.36
N ILE A 440 1.12 -17.60 4.16
CA ILE A 440 2.22 -16.65 3.97
C ILE A 440 1.68 -15.23 4.07
N SER A 441 0.59 -14.96 3.35
CA SER A 441 -0.15 -13.70 3.37
C SER A 441 -1.60 -13.97 2.99
N PRO A 442 -2.60 -13.53 3.76
CA PRO A 442 -4.00 -13.57 3.31
C PRO A 442 -4.31 -12.46 2.27
N GLU A 443 -3.36 -11.54 2.08
CA GLU A 443 -3.35 -10.55 1.00
C GLU A 443 -2.44 -11.07 -0.11
N ASN A 444 -2.98 -11.99 -0.92
CA ASN A 444 -2.25 -12.80 -1.89
C ASN A 444 -2.79 -12.71 -3.32
N HIS A 445 -3.59 -11.69 -3.64
CA HIS A 445 -4.08 -11.47 -4.99
C HIS A 445 -3.02 -10.68 -5.79
N LEU A 446 -2.72 -11.12 -7.01
CA LEU A 446 -1.84 -10.44 -7.95
C LEU A 446 -2.60 -10.20 -9.25
N LEU A 447 -2.83 -8.93 -9.57
CA LEU A 447 -3.36 -8.50 -10.85
C LEU A 447 -2.19 -8.26 -11.81
N ILE A 448 -2.15 -9.02 -12.90
CA ILE A 448 -1.08 -8.94 -13.90
C ILE A 448 -1.68 -8.65 -15.27
N ALA A 449 -1.05 -7.77 -16.05
CA ALA A 449 -1.50 -7.49 -17.40
C ALA A 449 -0.35 -7.07 -18.31
N LYS A 450 -0.48 -7.34 -19.61
CA LYS A 450 0.48 -6.94 -20.65
C LYS A 450 -0.24 -6.30 -21.83
N CYS A 451 0.39 -5.31 -22.43
CA CYS A 451 -0.11 -4.75 -23.69
C CYS A 451 -0.01 -5.81 -24.79
N THR A 452 -1.09 -6.01 -25.55
CA THR A 452 -1.07 -6.85 -26.74
C THR A 452 -0.36 -6.09 -27.86
N SER A 453 0.65 -6.72 -28.47
CA SER A 453 1.43 -6.19 -29.59
C SER A 453 0.59 -5.98 -30.84
#